data_AF-A0A2Z6P3T2-F1
#
_entry.id   AF-A0A2Z6P3T2-F1
#
_cell.length_a   1.000
_cell.length_b   1.000
_cell.length_c   1.000
_cell.angle_alpha   90.00
_cell.angle_beta   90.00
_cell.angle_gamma   90.00
#
_symmetry.space_group_name_H-M   'P 1'
#
loop_
_entity.id
_entity.type
_entity.pdbx_description
1 polymer ?
#
loop_
_entity_poly.entity_id
_entity_poly.type
_entity_poly.pdbx_seq_one_letter_code
_entity_poly.pdbx_strand_id
1 'polypeptide(L)'
;MAKLKIGGIWSGVLEEVNLENWSISCLREEVAKRSNCENPNFINLICAGRILKNDDGTLTLSQLGVKNNSKILATLSSPQQGQSLVVEEQSSQRLERIRAAATALAERHADGSLPLEDFNIEVEDQSGHKVSLGSEIDQRAVMMGLMLHAKGKLLIKGGNYKDALEVLTMGEEAFSICDPKVIELIDNVPILQIDMVWCYFMLRDIRWLSDAGKRLEMARAGIERAHGKDSLRLRLLQGGRYPEVAL
;
A
#
# COMPACT_ATOMS: atom_id res chain seq x y z
N MET A 1 -21.76 21.43 -39.17
CA MET A 1 -20.86 20.27 -39.37
C MET A 1 -19.42 20.72 -39.12
N ALA A 2 -18.73 20.09 -38.18
CA ALA A 2 -17.35 20.42 -37.81
C ALA A 2 -16.37 19.36 -38.33
N LYS A 3 -15.12 19.76 -38.53
CA LYS A 3 -14.02 18.86 -38.86
C LYS A 3 -13.17 18.63 -37.61
N LEU A 4 -12.87 17.38 -37.28
CA LEU A 4 -11.94 17.04 -36.19
C LEU A 4 -10.73 16.32 -36.75
N LYS A 5 -9.53 16.72 -36.32
CA LYS A 5 -8.27 16.07 -36.69
C LYS A 5 -7.90 15.09 -35.58
N ILE A 6 -7.98 13.80 -35.87
CA ILE A 6 -7.55 12.76 -34.94
C ILE A 6 -6.14 12.33 -35.30
N GLY A 7 -5.27 12.20 -34.30
CA GLY A 7 -3.97 11.52 -34.40
C GLY A 7 -3.85 10.44 -33.33
N GLY A 8 -2.94 9.47 -33.52
CA GLY A 8 -2.70 8.37 -32.58
C GLY A 8 -3.08 7.01 -33.18
N ILE A 9 -3.90 6.21 -32.49
CA ILE A 9 -4.32 4.85 -32.94
C ILE A 9 -4.88 4.89 -34.38
N TRP A 10 -5.63 5.94 -34.68
CA TRP A 10 -6.06 6.26 -36.03
C TRP A 10 -5.71 7.72 -36.33
N SER A 11 -5.15 7.96 -37.52
CA SER A 11 -4.79 9.29 -37.98
C SER A 11 -5.64 9.66 -39.18
N GLY A 12 -6.51 10.66 -39.02
CA GLY A 12 -7.44 11.06 -40.06
C GLY A 12 -8.30 12.25 -39.68
N VAL A 13 -9.02 12.79 -40.66
CA VAL A 13 -9.98 13.87 -40.47
C VAL A 13 -11.37 13.26 -40.40
N LEU A 14 -12.06 13.45 -39.28
CA LEU A 14 -13.50 13.24 -39.21
C LEU A 14 -14.17 14.47 -39.82
N GLU A 15 -14.68 14.32 -41.02
CA GLU A 15 -15.59 15.29 -41.64
C GLU A 15 -17.01 14.94 -41.18
N GLU A 16 -17.84 15.97 -40.90
CA GLU A 16 -19.24 15.83 -40.46
C GLU A 16 -19.52 15.55 -38.97
N VAL A 17 -18.65 16.02 -38.06
CA VAL A 17 -18.91 15.89 -36.61
C VAL A 17 -19.95 16.93 -36.16
N ASN A 18 -21.00 16.48 -35.48
CA ASN A 18 -21.98 17.37 -34.85
C ASN A 18 -21.60 17.63 -33.39
N LEU A 19 -20.90 18.75 -33.14
CA LEU A 19 -20.36 19.11 -31.82
C LEU A 19 -21.44 19.36 -30.75
N GLU A 20 -22.67 19.65 -31.17
CA GLU A 20 -23.79 19.95 -30.27
C GLU A 20 -24.55 18.69 -29.86
N ASN A 21 -24.52 17.63 -30.68
CA ASN A 21 -25.28 16.40 -30.43
C ASN A 21 -24.41 15.21 -30.04
N TRP A 22 -23.10 15.25 -30.31
CA TRP A 22 -22.21 14.14 -30.00
C TRP A 22 -21.70 14.24 -28.56
N SER A 23 -21.71 13.09 -27.89
CA SER A 23 -21.04 12.88 -26.60
C SER A 23 -19.65 12.27 -26.79
N ILE A 24 -18.86 12.19 -25.73
CA ILE A 24 -17.54 11.53 -25.73
C ILE A 24 -17.65 10.07 -26.18
N SER A 25 -18.72 9.37 -25.79
CA SER A 25 -18.97 7.98 -26.14
C SER A 25 -19.16 7.80 -27.66
N CYS A 26 -19.96 8.66 -28.29
CA CYS A 26 -20.16 8.63 -29.75
C CYS A 26 -18.85 8.86 -30.50
N LEU A 27 -18.02 9.79 -30.02
CA LEU A 27 -16.71 10.06 -30.63
C LEU A 27 -15.78 8.84 -30.48
N ARG A 28 -15.75 8.17 -29.32
CA ARG A 28 -14.94 6.95 -29.11
C ARG A 28 -15.40 5.79 -29.98
N GLU A 29 -16.71 5.60 -30.15
CA GLU A 29 -17.25 4.56 -31.03
C GLU A 29 -16.83 4.78 -32.48
N GLU A 30 -16.88 6.01 -32.98
CA GLU A 30 -16.44 6.33 -34.33
C GLU A 30 -14.92 6.19 -34.51
N VAL A 31 -14.13 6.55 -33.50
CA VAL A 31 -12.68 6.26 -33.52
C VAL A 31 -12.46 4.75 -33.52
N ALA A 32 -13.15 3.98 -32.68
CA ALA A 32 -13.01 2.53 -32.55
C ALA A 32 -13.34 1.77 -33.84
N LYS A 33 -14.44 2.14 -34.51
CA LYS A 33 -14.83 1.57 -35.82
C LYS A 33 -13.75 1.78 -36.87
N ARG A 34 -13.15 2.98 -36.91
CA ARG A 34 -12.11 3.32 -37.90
C ARG A 34 -10.72 2.79 -37.53
N SER A 35 -10.48 2.53 -36.25
CA SER A 35 -9.23 1.99 -35.73
C SER A 35 -9.23 0.46 -35.56
N ASN A 36 -10.30 -0.22 -36.01
CA ASN A 36 -10.49 -1.66 -35.87
C ASN A 36 -10.33 -2.17 -34.41
N CYS A 37 -10.77 -1.35 -33.45
CA CYS A 37 -10.70 -1.67 -32.02
C CYS A 37 -12.05 -2.25 -31.54
N GLU A 38 -12.02 -3.44 -30.93
CA GLU A 38 -13.22 -4.17 -30.50
C GLU A 38 -13.98 -3.48 -29.34
N ASN A 39 -13.31 -2.65 -28.54
CA ASN A 39 -13.94 -2.00 -27.38
C ASN A 39 -13.61 -0.49 -27.30
N PRO A 40 -14.61 0.39 -27.50
CA PRO A 40 -14.46 1.85 -27.44
C PRO A 40 -13.98 2.40 -26.09
N ASN A 41 -14.19 1.68 -24.98
CA ASN A 41 -13.81 2.15 -23.64
C ASN A 41 -12.30 2.17 -23.40
N PHE A 42 -11.52 1.50 -24.25
CA PHE A 42 -10.05 1.52 -24.16
C PHE A 42 -9.43 2.73 -24.84
N ILE A 43 -10.21 3.59 -25.51
CA ILE A 43 -9.69 4.74 -26.23
C ILE A 43 -9.71 5.98 -25.34
N ASN A 44 -8.54 6.41 -24.89
CA ASN A 44 -8.36 7.69 -24.23
C ASN A 44 -8.25 8.80 -25.28
N LEU A 45 -9.13 9.79 -25.17
CA LEU A 45 -9.15 10.97 -26.03
C LEU A 45 -8.55 12.16 -25.28
N ILE A 46 -7.55 12.80 -25.88
CA ILE A 46 -6.86 13.96 -25.31
C ILE A 46 -7.06 15.15 -26.25
N CYS A 47 -7.61 16.24 -25.73
CA CYS A 47 -7.81 17.48 -26.48
C CYS A 47 -7.13 18.64 -25.73
N ALA A 48 -6.29 19.39 -26.42
CA ALA A 48 -5.56 20.55 -25.87
C ALA A 48 -4.84 20.27 -24.52
N GLY A 49 -4.27 19.07 -24.36
CA GLY A 49 -3.55 18.65 -23.14
C GLY A 49 -4.43 18.16 -21.99
N ARG A 50 -5.75 18.06 -22.17
CA ARG A 50 -6.68 17.51 -21.17
C ARG A 50 -7.20 16.15 -21.62
N ILE A 51 -7.18 15.17 -20.72
CA ILE A 51 -7.82 13.86 -20.94
C ILE A 51 -9.33 14.06 -20.80
N LEU A 52 -10.08 13.70 -21.84
CA LEU A 52 -11.54 13.72 -21.83
C LEU A 52 -12.05 12.52 -21.02
N LYS A 53 -12.35 12.75 -19.73
CA LYS A 53 -12.95 11.77 -18.83
C LYS A 53 -14.43 11.57 -19.17
N ASN A 54 -14.91 10.35 -19.00
CA ASN A 54 -16.35 10.09 -19.08
C ASN A 54 -17.04 10.79 -17.91
N ASP A 55 -17.99 11.64 -18.24
CA ASP A 55 -18.95 12.18 -17.30
C ASP A 55 -20.33 11.84 -17.88
N ASP A 56 -21.11 11.05 -17.14
CA ASP A 56 -22.51 10.55 -17.26
C ASP A 56 -23.30 10.68 -18.60
N GLY A 57 -22.65 10.81 -19.75
CA GLY A 57 -23.27 10.97 -21.07
C GLY A 57 -23.96 12.31 -21.33
N THR A 58 -23.92 13.26 -20.38
CA THR A 58 -24.71 14.51 -20.43
C THR A 58 -23.99 15.70 -21.06
N LEU A 59 -22.65 15.68 -21.13
CA LEU A 59 -21.86 16.78 -21.68
C LEU A 59 -21.60 16.61 -23.18
N THR A 60 -21.91 17.65 -23.94
CA THR A 60 -21.68 17.70 -25.39
C THR A 60 -20.22 18.06 -25.70
N LEU A 61 -19.71 17.66 -26.87
CA LEU A 61 -18.33 17.98 -27.28
C LEU A 61 -18.03 19.49 -27.25
N SER A 62 -19.01 20.34 -27.56
CA SER A 62 -18.90 21.80 -27.44
C SER A 62 -18.65 22.27 -25.99
N GLN A 63 -19.34 21.68 -25.01
CA GLN A 63 -19.19 22.01 -23.58
C GLN A 63 -17.86 21.52 -23.01
N LEU A 64 -17.29 20.47 -23.59
CA LEU A 64 -15.96 19.94 -23.25
C LEU A 64 -14.81 20.70 -23.92
N GLY A 65 -15.11 21.80 -24.62
CA GLY A 65 -14.12 22.68 -25.24
C GLY A 65 -13.61 22.18 -26.60
N VAL A 66 -14.26 21.19 -27.21
CA VAL A 66 -13.93 20.71 -28.55
C VAL A 66 -14.52 21.66 -29.59
N LYS A 67 -13.66 22.41 -30.27
CA LYS A 67 -14.03 23.37 -31.32
C LYS A 67 -13.86 22.77 -32.71
N ASN A 68 -14.41 23.42 -33.73
CA ASN A 68 -14.15 23.08 -35.12
C ASN A 68 -12.63 23.14 -35.41
N ASN A 69 -12.09 22.17 -36.13
CA ASN A 69 -10.66 21.93 -36.39
C ASN A 69 -9.79 21.58 -35.15
N SER A 70 -10.38 21.13 -34.05
CA SER A 70 -9.60 20.68 -32.90
C SER A 70 -8.75 19.45 -33.23
N LYS A 71 -7.54 19.41 -32.65
CA LYS A 71 -6.63 18.26 -32.70
C LYS A 71 -6.90 17.38 -31.48
N ILE A 72 -7.30 16.14 -31.73
CA ILE A 72 -7.59 15.14 -30.70
C ILE A 72 -6.58 14.01 -30.84
N LEU A 73 -5.91 13.66 -29.76
CA LEU A 73 -5.03 12.50 -29.70
C LEU A 73 -5.80 11.32 -29.12
N ALA A 74 -5.93 10.24 -29.90
CA ALA A 74 -6.54 8.99 -29.48
C ALA A 74 -5.44 7.99 -29.12
N THR A 75 -5.41 7.54 -27.86
CA THR A 75 -4.43 6.58 -27.34
C THR A 75 -5.14 5.34 -26.82
N LEU A 76 -4.54 4.16 -27.01
CA LEU A 76 -5.10 2.92 -26.49
C LEU A 76 -4.59 2.74 -25.07
N SER A 77 -5.50 2.84 -24.12
CA SER A 77 -5.26 2.40 -22.74
C SER A 77 -5.38 0.89 -22.74
N SER A 78 -4.32 0.17 -22.41
CA SER A 78 -4.46 -1.27 -22.23
C SER A 78 -5.45 -1.54 -21.07
N PRO A 79 -6.27 -2.60 -21.13
CA PRO A 79 -7.15 -2.98 -20.04
C PRO A 79 -6.42 -3.11 -18.69
N GLN A 80 -5.12 -3.43 -18.73
CA GLN A 80 -4.28 -3.58 -17.55
C GLN A 80 -3.95 -2.25 -16.86
N GLN A 81 -3.76 -1.15 -17.61
CA GLN A 81 -3.39 0.15 -17.03
C GLN A 81 -4.56 0.85 -16.32
N GLY A 82 -5.77 0.75 -16.86
CA GLY A 82 -6.95 1.33 -16.21
C GLY A 82 -7.33 0.58 -14.92
N GLN A 83 -7.27 -0.75 -14.95
CA GLN A 83 -7.54 -1.58 -13.77
C GLN A 83 -6.43 -1.46 -12.72
N SER A 84 -5.15 -1.38 -13.13
CA SER A 84 -4.05 -1.22 -12.18
C SER A 84 -4.16 0.07 -11.37
N LEU A 85 -4.55 1.18 -12.02
CA LEU A 85 -4.67 2.48 -11.35
C LEU A 85 -5.78 2.49 -10.29
N VAL A 86 -6.94 1.88 -10.60
CA VAL A 86 -8.06 1.82 -9.64
C VAL A 86 -7.73 0.90 -8.45
N VAL A 87 -7.08 -0.23 -8.69
CA VAL A 87 -6.64 -1.15 -7.62
C VAL A 87 -5.58 -0.49 -6.74
N GLU A 88 -4.63 0.23 -7.34
CA GLU A 88 -3.56 0.92 -6.61
C GLU A 88 -4.11 2.08 -5.76
N GLU A 89 -5.10 2.81 -6.25
CA GLU A 89 -5.78 3.87 -5.50
C GLU A 89 -6.57 3.30 -4.31
N GLN A 90 -7.26 2.17 -4.50
CA GLN A 90 -7.98 1.47 -3.42
C GLN A 90 -7.02 0.92 -2.36
N SER A 91 -5.90 0.32 -2.76
CA SER A 91 -4.85 -0.12 -1.84
C SER A 91 -4.27 1.08 -1.06
N SER A 92 -3.98 2.19 -1.74
CA SER A 92 -3.46 3.41 -1.09
C SER A 92 -4.43 3.95 -0.04
N GLN A 93 -5.73 4.05 -0.35
CA GLN A 93 -6.74 4.48 0.62
C GLN A 93 -6.86 3.52 1.80
N ARG A 94 -6.71 2.21 1.57
CA ARG A 94 -6.72 1.21 2.63
C ARG A 94 -5.51 1.35 3.56
N LEU A 95 -4.32 1.60 3.02
CA LEU A 95 -3.10 1.82 3.81
C LEU A 95 -3.22 3.07 4.67
N GLU A 96 -3.71 4.18 4.12
CA GLU A 96 -3.90 5.42 4.89
C GLU A 96 -4.88 5.21 6.05
N ARG A 97 -5.95 4.42 5.84
CA ARG A 97 -6.87 4.05 6.93
C ARG A 97 -6.18 3.21 8.01
N ILE A 98 -5.33 2.27 7.62
CA ILE A 98 -4.56 1.44 8.57
C ILE A 98 -3.60 2.32 9.37
N ARG A 99 -2.87 3.21 8.70
CA ARG A 99 -1.94 4.14 9.35
C ARG A 99 -2.67 5.04 10.34
N ALA A 100 -3.74 5.72 9.89
CA ALA A 100 -4.53 6.59 10.75
C ALA A 100 -5.11 5.87 11.98
N ALA A 101 -5.59 4.64 11.80
CA ALA A 101 -6.09 3.82 12.91
C ALA A 101 -4.98 3.44 13.90
N ALA A 102 -3.80 3.06 13.41
CA ALA A 102 -2.65 2.72 14.25
C ALA A 102 -2.14 3.95 15.03
N THR A 103 -2.04 5.11 14.38
CA THR A 103 -1.66 6.38 15.03
C THR A 103 -2.67 6.77 16.11
N ALA A 104 -3.97 6.75 15.79
CA ALA A 104 -5.01 7.10 16.75
C ALA A 104 -5.04 6.16 17.97
N LEU A 105 -4.77 4.85 17.77
CA LEU A 105 -4.66 3.91 18.89
C LEU A 105 -3.38 4.15 19.70
N ALA A 106 -2.24 4.42 19.05
CA ALA A 106 -0.99 4.66 19.75
C ALA A 106 -1.05 5.95 20.60
N GLU A 107 -1.66 7.01 20.08
CA GLU A 107 -1.88 8.26 20.80
C GLU A 107 -2.75 8.08 22.05
N ARG A 108 -3.80 7.25 21.95
CA ARG A 108 -4.73 6.96 23.05
C ARG A 108 -4.11 6.19 24.22
N HIS A 109 -2.98 5.53 24.02
CA HIS A 109 -2.32 4.72 25.05
C HIS A 109 -1.02 5.34 25.58
N ALA A 110 -0.70 6.56 25.16
CA ALA A 110 0.58 7.20 25.45
C ALA A 110 0.67 7.82 26.86
N ASP A 111 -0.45 8.29 27.40
CA ASP A 111 -0.52 8.94 28.72
C ASP A 111 -1.08 8.01 29.82
N GLY A 112 -1.50 6.80 29.44
CA GLY A 112 -2.15 5.86 30.33
C GLY A 112 -3.46 6.37 30.95
N SER A 113 -4.08 7.44 30.43
CA SER A 113 -5.23 8.08 31.07
C SER A 113 -6.49 7.95 30.21
N LEU A 114 -7.18 6.82 30.36
CA LEU A 114 -8.56 6.69 29.91
C LEU A 114 -9.51 6.93 31.10
N PRO A 115 -10.70 7.54 30.89
CA PRO A 115 -11.75 7.64 31.91
C PRO A 115 -12.29 6.27 32.36
N LEU A 116 -11.91 5.20 31.66
CA LEU A 116 -12.20 3.80 31.98
C LEU A 116 -10.85 3.06 31.96
N GLU A 117 -10.35 2.68 33.14
CA GLU A 117 -9.02 2.10 33.37
C GLU A 117 -8.75 0.79 32.59
N ASP A 118 -9.79 0.14 32.05
CA ASP A 118 -9.74 -1.22 31.47
C ASP A 118 -9.32 -1.32 29.98
N PHE A 119 -9.08 -0.21 29.28
CA PHE A 119 -8.77 -0.25 27.84
C PHE A 119 -7.38 0.26 27.46
N ASN A 120 -6.48 0.49 28.41
CA ASN A 120 -5.09 0.81 28.06
C ASN A 120 -4.37 -0.41 27.51
N ILE A 121 -3.72 -0.25 26.36
CA ILE A 121 -2.78 -1.26 25.87
C ILE A 121 -1.45 -0.99 26.57
N GLU A 122 -1.02 -1.95 27.39
CA GLU A 122 0.23 -1.89 28.13
C GLU A 122 1.20 -2.95 27.58
N VAL A 123 2.49 -2.62 27.60
CA VAL A 123 3.53 -3.57 27.23
C VAL A 123 3.97 -4.32 28.47
N GLU A 124 3.83 -5.64 28.44
CA GLU A 124 4.21 -6.53 29.52
C GLU A 124 5.43 -7.37 29.13
N ASP A 125 6.22 -7.74 30.13
CA ASP A 125 7.29 -8.72 29.96
C ASP A 125 6.75 -10.16 29.95
N GLN A 126 7.66 -11.13 29.83
CA GLN A 126 7.34 -12.56 29.74
C GLN A 126 6.73 -13.13 31.03
N SER A 127 6.76 -12.36 32.12
CA SER A 127 6.16 -12.67 33.42
C SER A 127 4.88 -11.88 33.71
N GLY A 128 4.40 -11.07 32.75
CA GLY A 128 3.21 -10.24 32.91
C GLY A 128 3.45 -8.95 33.69
N HIS A 129 4.70 -8.55 33.90
CA HIS A 129 5.00 -7.27 34.55
C HIS A 129 5.05 -6.15 33.52
N LYS A 130 4.42 -5.01 33.83
CA LYS A 130 4.42 -3.82 32.97
C LYS A 130 5.85 -3.32 32.75
N VAL A 131 6.20 -3.05 31.49
CA VAL A 131 7.49 -2.51 31.07
C VAL A 131 7.33 -1.02 30.77
N SER A 132 8.06 -0.19 31.50
CA SER A 132 8.14 1.24 31.20
C SER A 132 9.05 1.46 29.98
N LEU A 133 8.44 1.62 28.81
CA LEU A 133 9.16 1.96 27.58
C LEU A 133 9.51 3.45 27.63
N GLY A 134 10.80 3.78 27.58
CA GLY A 134 11.39 5.13 27.47
C GLY A 134 10.48 6.36 27.67
N SER A 135 10.51 7.25 26.68
CA SER A 135 9.65 8.45 26.63
C SER A 135 8.26 8.13 26.09
N GLU A 136 7.32 9.06 26.23
CA GLU A 136 5.98 8.98 25.63
C GLU A 136 6.05 8.81 24.09
N ILE A 137 7.06 9.41 23.44
CA ILE A 137 7.30 9.26 22.01
C ILE A 137 7.72 7.82 21.69
N ASP A 138 8.63 7.25 22.49
CA ASP A 138 9.06 5.86 22.34
C ASP A 138 7.89 4.90 22.54
N GLN A 139 7.05 5.14 23.56
CA GLN A 139 5.84 4.35 23.81
C GLN A 139 4.92 4.35 22.60
N ARG A 140 4.56 5.53 22.08
CA ARG A 140 3.71 5.65 20.88
C ARG A 140 4.29 4.92 19.68
N ALA A 141 5.58 5.10 19.44
CA ALA A 141 6.27 4.51 18.30
C ALA A 141 6.36 2.98 18.40
N VAL A 142 6.71 2.44 19.58
CA VAL A 142 6.70 0.99 19.84
C VAL A 142 5.29 0.42 19.65
N MET A 143 4.29 1.07 20.23
CA MET A 143 2.90 0.63 20.15
C MET A 143 2.38 0.62 18.71
N MET A 144 2.67 1.68 17.94
CA MET A 144 2.35 1.76 16.53
C MET A 144 3.04 0.64 15.74
N GLY A 145 4.32 0.41 15.98
CA GLY A 145 5.09 -0.68 15.35
C GLY A 145 4.49 -2.06 15.64
N LEU A 146 4.14 -2.34 16.91
CA LEU A 146 3.53 -3.60 17.33
C LEU A 146 2.15 -3.84 16.69
N MET A 147 1.30 -2.82 16.65
CA MET A 147 -0.02 -2.92 16.02
C MET A 147 0.08 -3.15 14.52
N LEU A 148 0.98 -2.43 13.84
CA LEU A 148 1.23 -2.61 12.42
C LEU A 148 1.81 -3.99 12.12
N HIS A 149 2.72 -4.50 12.98
CA HIS A 149 3.24 -5.85 12.86
C HIS A 149 2.14 -6.90 12.98
N ALA A 150 1.27 -6.79 13.98
CA ALA A 150 0.12 -7.66 14.15
C ALA A 150 -0.82 -7.62 12.93
N LYS A 151 -1.07 -6.42 12.39
CA LYS A 151 -1.87 -6.24 11.17
C LYS A 151 -1.20 -6.87 9.95
N GLY A 152 0.11 -6.72 9.81
CA GLY A 152 0.92 -7.34 8.75
C GLY A 152 0.81 -8.87 8.79
N LYS A 153 0.91 -9.48 9.98
CA LYS A 153 0.70 -10.94 10.15
C LYS A 153 -0.69 -11.39 9.71
N LEU A 154 -1.74 -10.61 9.97
CA LEU A 154 -3.10 -10.93 9.48
C LEU A 154 -3.17 -10.88 7.94
N LEU A 155 -2.48 -9.93 7.31
CA LEU A 155 -2.43 -9.84 5.85
C LEU A 155 -1.64 -11.00 5.22
N ILE A 156 -0.53 -11.41 5.86
CA ILE A 156 0.26 -12.59 5.47
C ILE A 156 -0.63 -13.85 5.52
N LYS A 157 -1.36 -14.06 6.62
CA LYS A 157 -2.30 -15.19 6.76
C LYS A 157 -3.38 -15.18 5.69
N GLY A 158 -3.79 -13.99 5.23
CA GLY A 158 -4.74 -13.82 4.13
C GLY A 158 -4.13 -13.90 2.72
N GLY A 159 -2.82 -14.14 2.59
CA GLY A 159 -2.13 -14.22 1.30
C GLY A 159 -1.89 -12.86 0.60
N ASN A 160 -2.17 -11.74 1.27
CA ASN A 160 -2.01 -10.40 0.71
C ASN A 160 -0.60 -9.87 0.97
N TYR A 161 0.41 -10.47 0.33
CA TYR A 161 1.83 -10.20 0.62
C TYR A 161 2.30 -8.78 0.24
N LYS A 162 1.71 -8.16 -0.79
CA LYS A 162 2.06 -6.78 -1.20
C LYS A 162 1.62 -5.78 -0.13
N ASP A 163 0.32 -5.78 0.21
CA ASP A 163 -0.22 -4.95 1.29
C ASP A 163 0.47 -5.25 2.64
N ALA A 164 0.78 -6.53 2.92
CA ALA A 164 1.50 -6.90 4.13
C ALA A 164 2.88 -6.24 4.19
N LEU A 165 3.63 -6.28 3.09
CA LEU A 165 4.96 -5.66 3.02
C LEU A 165 4.90 -4.15 3.26
N GLU A 166 3.92 -3.45 2.67
CA GLU A 166 3.72 -2.01 2.88
C GLU A 166 3.39 -1.71 4.35
N VAL A 167 2.52 -2.52 4.99
CA VAL A 167 2.18 -2.38 6.40
C VAL A 167 3.36 -2.68 7.33
N LEU A 168 4.15 -3.72 7.03
CA LEU A 168 5.35 -4.06 7.81
C LEU A 168 6.43 -2.97 7.67
N THR A 169 6.55 -2.35 6.49
CA THR A 169 7.46 -1.22 6.27
C THR A 169 7.07 -0.03 7.15
N MET A 170 5.78 0.30 7.24
CA MET A 170 5.30 1.33 8.17
C MET A 170 5.61 0.98 9.64
N GLY A 171 5.54 -0.31 10.00
CA GLY A 171 5.92 -0.79 11.33
C GLY A 171 7.41 -0.62 11.61
N GLU A 172 8.27 -0.96 10.65
CA GLU A 172 9.71 -0.74 10.70
C GLU A 172 10.06 0.75 10.85
N GLU A 173 9.41 1.62 10.09
CA GLU A 173 9.55 3.07 10.21
C GLU A 173 9.16 3.56 11.61
N ALA A 174 8.06 3.04 12.17
CA ALA A 174 7.66 3.40 13.54
C ALA A 174 8.74 3.01 14.56
N PHE A 175 9.30 1.80 14.49
CA PHE A 175 10.38 1.38 15.38
C PHE A 175 11.66 2.21 15.22
N SER A 176 11.93 2.75 14.02
CA SER A 176 13.11 3.57 13.76
C SER A 176 13.09 4.93 14.47
N ILE A 177 11.92 5.37 14.96
CA ILE A 177 11.75 6.63 15.70
C ILE A 177 12.22 6.48 17.16
N CYS A 178 12.17 5.26 17.70
CA CYS A 178 12.47 4.99 19.11
C CYS A 178 13.97 5.08 19.44
N ASP A 179 14.30 5.35 20.71
CA ASP A 179 15.65 5.11 21.23
C ASP A 179 16.06 3.65 20.98
N PRO A 180 17.22 3.39 20.35
CA PRO A 180 17.71 2.03 20.11
C PRO A 180 17.72 1.14 21.35
N LYS A 181 17.96 1.69 22.55
CA LYS A 181 17.93 0.94 23.81
C LYS A 181 16.54 0.41 24.15
N VAL A 182 15.48 1.12 23.77
CA VAL A 182 14.10 0.67 23.96
C VAL A 182 13.79 -0.46 22.99
N ILE A 183 14.24 -0.34 21.73
CA ILE A 183 14.08 -1.38 20.72
C ILE A 183 14.84 -2.66 21.06
N GLU A 184 15.99 -2.56 21.73
CA GLU A 184 16.74 -3.73 22.21
C GLU A 184 15.99 -4.56 23.28
N LEU A 185 14.95 -4.00 23.90
CA LEU A 185 14.11 -4.71 24.88
C LEU A 185 13.04 -5.59 24.21
N ILE A 186 12.77 -5.41 22.92
CA ILE A 186 11.73 -6.12 22.18
C ILE A 186 12.32 -7.04 21.10
N ASP A 187 11.77 -8.24 20.98
CA ASP A 187 12.13 -9.21 19.93
C ASP A 187 11.25 -9.06 18.66
N ASN A 188 10.24 -8.18 18.72
CA ASN A 188 9.33 -7.94 17.62
C ASN A 188 10.02 -7.40 16.36
N VAL A 189 11.05 -6.56 16.50
CA VAL A 189 11.78 -6.01 15.33
C VAL A 189 12.45 -7.14 14.54
N PRO A 190 13.25 -8.03 15.15
CA PRO A 190 13.77 -9.22 14.46
C PRO A 190 12.69 -10.11 13.83
N ILE A 191 11.56 -10.33 14.49
CA ILE A 191 10.46 -11.13 13.95
C ILE A 191 9.82 -10.42 12.74
N LEU A 192 9.66 -9.10 12.80
CA LEU A 192 9.18 -8.28 11.69
C LEU A 192 10.08 -8.42 10.46
N GLN A 193 11.40 -8.46 10.64
CA GLN A 193 12.34 -8.70 9.54
C GLN A 193 12.10 -10.06 8.86
N ILE A 194 11.83 -11.11 9.64
CA ILE A 194 11.50 -12.44 9.11
C ILE A 194 10.20 -12.40 8.30
N ASP A 195 9.17 -11.73 8.83
CA ASP A 195 7.88 -11.59 8.15
C ASP A 195 8.02 -10.81 6.82
N MET A 196 8.88 -9.79 6.76
CA MET A 196 9.18 -9.07 5.51
C MET A 196 9.91 -9.95 4.49
N VAL A 197 10.88 -10.74 4.93
CA VAL A 197 11.57 -11.72 4.08
C VAL A 197 10.61 -12.78 3.54
N TRP A 198 9.65 -13.22 4.36
CA TRP A 198 8.59 -14.11 3.92
C TRP A 198 7.73 -13.48 2.82
N CYS A 199 7.34 -12.21 2.98
CA CYS A 199 6.67 -11.46 1.91
C CYS A 199 7.51 -11.40 0.63
N TYR A 200 8.81 -11.12 0.72
CA TYR A 200 9.71 -11.13 -0.44
C TYR A 200 9.74 -12.48 -1.16
N PHE A 201 9.86 -13.57 -0.40
CA PHE A 201 9.84 -14.92 -0.94
C PHE A 201 8.52 -15.23 -1.65
N MET A 202 7.39 -14.87 -1.04
CA MET A 202 6.07 -15.13 -1.61
C MET A 202 5.75 -14.27 -2.84
N LEU A 203 6.28 -13.05 -2.93
CA LEU A 203 6.16 -12.18 -4.10
C LEU A 203 7.03 -12.61 -5.28
N ARG A 204 8.04 -13.47 -5.05
CA ARG A 204 8.91 -14.07 -6.09
C ARG A 204 9.63 -13.06 -6.98
N ASP A 205 9.96 -11.90 -6.42
CA ASP A 205 10.64 -10.83 -7.14
C ASP A 205 12.12 -10.77 -6.73
N ILE A 206 12.99 -11.10 -7.69
CA ILE A 206 14.44 -11.23 -7.48
C ILE A 206 15.10 -9.93 -7.02
N ARG A 207 14.48 -8.77 -7.26
CA ARG A 207 15.01 -7.46 -6.84
C ARG A 207 15.17 -7.37 -5.33
N TRP A 208 14.34 -8.10 -4.58
CA TRP A 208 14.39 -8.13 -3.11
C TRP A 208 15.47 -9.07 -2.54
N LEU A 209 16.14 -9.87 -3.37
CA LEU A 209 17.04 -10.92 -2.88
C LEU A 209 18.20 -10.37 -2.05
N SER A 210 18.80 -9.26 -2.48
CA SER A 210 19.90 -8.63 -1.73
C SER A 210 19.44 -8.03 -0.40
N ASP A 211 18.24 -7.48 -0.35
CA ASP A 211 17.66 -6.90 0.85
C ASP A 211 17.25 -7.98 1.84
N ALA A 212 16.68 -9.09 1.35
CA ALA A 212 16.33 -10.26 2.15
C ALA A 212 17.52 -10.80 2.95
N GLY A 213 18.72 -10.84 2.33
CA GLY A 213 19.95 -11.25 3.01
C GLY A 213 20.29 -10.36 4.22
N LYS A 214 20.23 -9.04 4.05
CA LYS A 214 20.50 -8.06 5.11
C LYS A 214 19.48 -8.18 6.24
N ARG A 215 18.20 -8.32 5.91
CA ARG A 215 17.12 -8.47 6.88
C ARG A 215 17.26 -9.75 7.70
N LEU A 216 17.66 -10.86 7.09
CA LEU A 216 17.94 -12.11 7.82
C LEU A 216 19.14 -11.99 8.76
N GLU A 217 20.17 -11.23 8.39
CA GLU A 217 21.31 -10.94 9.27
C GLU A 217 20.88 -10.10 10.48
N MET A 218 20.06 -9.06 10.26
CA MET A 218 19.46 -8.26 11.33
C MET A 218 18.57 -9.10 12.25
N ALA A 219 17.74 -9.98 11.67
CA ALA A 219 16.87 -10.88 12.42
C ALA A 219 17.69 -11.82 13.30
N ARG A 220 18.75 -12.43 12.75
CA ARG A 220 19.66 -13.31 13.51
C ARG A 220 20.28 -12.57 14.69
N ALA A 221 20.89 -11.41 14.45
CA ALA A 221 21.55 -10.65 15.50
C ALA A 221 20.59 -10.25 16.64
N GLY A 222 19.37 -9.84 16.30
CA GLY A 222 18.39 -9.45 17.31
C GLY A 222 17.75 -10.63 18.05
N ILE A 223 17.49 -11.76 17.39
CA ILE A 223 17.02 -12.99 18.04
C ILE A 223 18.09 -13.54 19.00
N GLU A 224 19.36 -13.55 18.58
CA GLU A 224 20.47 -13.95 19.47
C GLU A 224 20.60 -13.03 20.68
N ARG A 225 20.35 -11.72 20.53
CA ARG A 225 20.30 -10.76 21.65
C ARG A 225 19.15 -11.06 22.61
N ALA A 226 17.96 -11.30 22.08
CA ALA A 226 16.75 -11.51 22.88
C ALA A 226 16.74 -12.89 23.58
N HIS A 227 17.06 -13.95 22.85
CA HIS A 227 16.90 -15.34 23.30
C HIS A 227 18.23 -16.03 23.67
N GLY A 228 19.36 -15.34 23.50
CA GLY A 228 20.69 -15.89 23.66
C GLY A 228 21.13 -16.72 22.46
N LYS A 229 22.45 -16.92 22.32
CA LYS A 229 23.01 -17.78 21.29
C LYS A 229 22.42 -19.19 21.39
N ASP A 230 22.01 -19.75 20.26
CA ASP A 230 21.33 -21.05 20.17
C ASP A 230 20.11 -21.17 21.11
N SER A 231 19.38 -20.06 21.32
CA SER A 231 18.23 -19.96 22.23
C SER A 231 18.53 -20.40 23.66
N LEU A 232 19.80 -20.30 24.12
CA LEU A 232 20.23 -20.78 25.43
C LEU A 232 19.47 -20.09 26.57
N ARG A 233 19.34 -18.76 26.52
CA ARG A 233 18.62 -17.98 27.55
C ARG A 233 17.14 -18.37 27.59
N LEU A 234 16.51 -18.55 26.43
CA LEU A 234 15.12 -18.98 26.34
C LEU A 234 14.91 -20.40 26.91
N ARG A 235 15.80 -21.35 26.57
CA ARG A 235 15.77 -22.71 27.14
C ARG A 235 15.96 -22.72 28.66
N LEU A 236 16.86 -21.88 29.18
CA LEU A 236 17.07 -21.74 30.62
C LEU A 236 15.82 -21.19 31.33
N LEU A 237 15.20 -20.15 30.77
CA LEU A 237 13.97 -19.54 31.33
C LEU A 237 12.78 -20.50 31.29
N GLN A 238 12.66 -21.32 30.25
CA GLN A 238 11.58 -22.31 30.12
C GLN A 238 11.87 -23.65 30.83
N GLY A 239 12.94 -23.73 31.64
CA GLY A 239 13.29 -24.94 32.40
C GLY A 239 13.68 -26.13 31.51
N GLY A 240 14.27 -25.90 30.35
CA GLY A 240 14.71 -26.94 29.43
C GLY A 240 13.62 -27.52 28.52
N ARG A 241 12.42 -26.91 28.48
CA ARG A 241 11.41 -27.20 27.46
C ARG A 241 11.89 -26.72 26.09
N TYR A 242 11.29 -27.24 25.01
CA TYR A 242 11.64 -26.98 23.61
C TYR A 242 11.05 -25.66 23.10
N PRO A 243 11.79 -24.52 23.13
CA PRO A 243 11.28 -23.24 22.67
C PRO A 243 10.99 -23.17 21.17
N GLU A 244 11.57 -24.07 20.38
CA GLU A 244 11.37 -24.18 18.93
C GLU A 244 9.91 -24.43 18.51
N VAL A 245 9.01 -24.74 19.45
CA VAL A 245 7.57 -24.91 19.20
C VAL A 245 6.79 -23.58 19.28
N ALA A 246 7.39 -22.52 19.84
CA ALA A 246 6.70 -21.26 20.12
C ALA A 246 6.85 -20.17 19.04
N LEU A 247 7.76 -20.34 18.07
CA LEU A 247 8.03 -19.38 16.99
C LEU A 247 7.20 -19.67 15.74
#